data_AF-A0AAW1RUQ0-F1
#
_entry.id   AF-A0AAW1RUQ0-F1
#
_cell.length_a   1.000
_cell.length_b   1.000
_cell.length_c   1.000
_cell.angle_alpha   90.00
_cell.angle_beta   90.00
_cell.angle_gamma   90.00
#
_symmetry.space_group_name_H-M   'P 1'
#
loop_
_entity.id
_entity.type
_entity.pdbx_description
1 polymer ?
#
loop_
_entity_poly.entity_id
_entity_poly.type
_entity_poly.pdbx_seq_one_letter_code
_entity_poly.pdbx_strand_id
1 'polypeptide(L)'
;MRHSKLKRRTGTRAARITPVLSGAASGTAREADFYHYPGAAGWSTMTPDAAEVEGAMGVYLGNALSRLRGLERSPANHAAAWLQGMLPVPLFEWLWRARVRAMLRRRERHVCKLQTVSAIMAAQGLQRVDLLKVDVERAELDVLNGVAAADWPRIRQLVVEDELLRGSSIFLIYCVRGTAE
;
A
#
# COMPACT_ATOMS: atom_id res chain seq x y z
N MET A 1 14.55 -1.91 -6.30
CA MET A 1 15.48 -1.84 -7.46
C MET A 1 15.78 -3.21 -8.11
N ARG A 2 14.79 -4.10 -8.36
CA ARG A 2 15.00 -5.38 -9.09
C ARG A 2 14.04 -5.65 -10.27
N HIS A 3 12.88 -4.96 -10.36
CA HIS A 3 11.91 -5.17 -11.45
C HIS A 3 12.37 -4.65 -12.84
N SER A 4 13.23 -3.62 -12.90
CA SER A 4 13.66 -3.03 -14.19
C SER A 4 14.66 -3.92 -14.96
N LYS A 5 15.40 -4.79 -14.27
CA LYS A 5 16.36 -5.71 -14.91
C LYS A 5 15.68 -6.89 -15.60
N LEU A 6 14.49 -7.32 -15.15
CA LEU A 6 13.76 -8.43 -15.74
C LEU A 6 13.19 -8.06 -17.13
N LYS A 7 12.60 -6.85 -17.26
CA LYS A 7 11.96 -6.40 -18.51
C LYS A 7 12.94 -6.19 -19.68
N ARG A 8 14.21 -5.84 -19.41
CA ARG A 8 15.23 -5.66 -20.46
C ARG A 8 15.70 -6.99 -21.09
N ARG A 9 15.49 -8.11 -20.41
CA ARG A 9 16.08 -9.40 -20.80
C ARG A 9 15.19 -10.23 -21.74
N THR A 10 13.90 -9.88 -21.88
CA THR A 10 12.91 -10.68 -22.61
C THR A 10 12.39 -10.03 -23.90
N GLY A 11 12.88 -8.84 -24.27
CA GLY A 11 12.39 -8.11 -25.47
C GLY A 11 10.93 -7.65 -25.40
N THR A 12 10.25 -7.87 -24.26
CA THR A 12 8.85 -7.54 -24.08
C THR A 12 8.69 -6.03 -23.91
N ARG A 13 7.96 -5.38 -24.82
CA ARG A 13 7.63 -3.96 -24.71
C ARG A 13 6.86 -3.73 -23.41
N ALA A 14 7.31 -2.80 -22.58
CA ALA A 14 6.58 -2.46 -21.36
C ALA A 14 5.18 -1.92 -21.72
N ALA A 15 4.15 -2.33 -20.97
CA ALA A 15 2.80 -1.81 -21.14
C ALA A 15 2.77 -0.29 -20.91
N ARG A 16 1.86 0.41 -21.61
CA ARG A 16 1.58 1.82 -21.38
C ARG A 16 0.95 1.98 -20.00
N ILE A 17 1.42 2.94 -19.22
CA ILE A 17 0.87 3.28 -17.91
C ILE A 17 0.28 4.68 -17.99
N THR A 18 -0.99 4.82 -17.65
CA THR A 18 -1.67 6.11 -17.52
C THR A 18 -2.05 6.29 -16.05
N PRO A 19 -1.34 7.15 -15.29
CA PRO A 19 -1.70 7.42 -13.92
C PRO A 19 -2.96 8.30 -13.86
N VAL A 20 -3.88 7.96 -12.97
CA VAL A 20 -5.04 8.79 -12.61
C VAL A 20 -4.81 9.31 -11.21
N LEU A 21 -4.71 10.64 -11.06
CA LEU A 21 -4.34 11.28 -9.80
C LEU A 21 -5.60 11.60 -8.97
N SER A 22 -6.29 10.54 -8.55
CA SER A 22 -7.51 10.59 -7.72
C SER A 22 -7.57 9.35 -6.83
N GLY A 23 -8.17 9.47 -5.65
CA GLY A 23 -8.57 8.31 -4.85
C GLY A 23 -9.77 7.60 -5.47
N ALA A 24 -9.87 6.29 -5.27
CA ALA A 24 -11.02 5.48 -5.64
C ALA A 24 -11.96 5.31 -4.43
N ALA A 25 -13.27 5.52 -4.63
CA ALA A 25 -14.27 5.44 -3.55
C ALA A 25 -15.66 5.05 -4.06
N SER A 26 -16.61 4.92 -3.14
CA SER A 26 -18.02 4.54 -3.42
C SER A 26 -18.83 5.61 -4.15
N GLY A 27 -18.33 6.84 -4.22
CA GLY A 27 -19.00 7.98 -4.88
C GLY A 27 -19.93 8.79 -3.98
N THR A 28 -20.04 8.41 -2.71
CA THR A 28 -20.78 9.16 -1.68
C THR A 28 -20.06 10.46 -1.31
N ALA A 29 -18.74 10.45 -1.29
CA ALA A 29 -17.87 11.61 -1.06
C ALA A 29 -17.07 11.95 -2.32
N ARG A 30 -16.84 13.25 -2.53
CA ARG A 30 -16.02 13.77 -3.66
C ARG A 30 -14.59 14.09 -3.26
N GLU A 31 -14.33 14.24 -1.97
CA GLU A 31 -13.03 14.59 -1.42
C GLU A 31 -12.85 13.89 -0.07
N ALA A 32 -11.60 13.61 0.29
CA ALA A 32 -11.23 13.12 1.61
C ALA A 32 -9.87 13.68 2.05
N ASP A 33 -9.70 13.79 3.36
CA ASP A 33 -8.42 14.12 3.98
C ASP A 33 -7.49 12.90 3.96
N PHE A 34 -6.31 13.07 3.36
CA PHE A 34 -5.25 12.06 3.32
C PHE A 34 -4.03 12.56 4.08
N TYR A 35 -3.45 11.70 4.92
CA TYR A 35 -2.30 12.04 5.76
C TYR A 35 -1.05 11.38 5.21
N HIS A 36 -0.14 12.19 4.70
CA HIS A 36 1.15 11.76 4.18
C HIS A 36 2.23 11.86 5.25
N TYR A 37 3.05 10.80 5.40
CA TYR A 37 4.21 10.81 6.28
C TYR A 37 5.50 10.77 5.44
N PRO A 38 6.20 11.90 5.20
CA PRO A 38 7.36 11.94 4.29
C PRO A 38 8.49 10.98 4.66
N GLY A 39 8.72 10.78 5.96
CA GLY A 39 9.72 9.83 6.48
C GLY A 39 9.24 8.37 6.52
N ALA A 40 7.96 8.12 6.29
CA ALA A 40 7.30 6.83 6.46
C ALA A 40 6.17 6.68 5.42
N ALA A 41 6.46 6.96 4.15
CA ALA A 41 5.42 7.11 3.12
C ALA A 41 4.53 5.87 2.95
N GLY A 42 5.09 4.68 3.19
CA GLY A 42 4.36 3.40 3.16
C GLY A 42 3.31 3.22 4.27
N TRP A 43 3.21 4.14 5.22
CA TRP A 43 2.17 4.18 6.25
C TRP A 43 1.26 5.41 6.11
N SER A 44 1.29 6.09 4.97
CA SER A 44 0.35 7.20 4.66
C SER A 44 -1.06 6.65 4.51
N THR A 45 -2.05 7.34 5.05
CA THR A 45 -3.41 6.79 5.17
C THR A 45 -4.47 7.88 5.16
N MET A 46 -5.69 7.49 4.77
CA MET A 46 -6.90 8.31 4.91
C MET A 46 -7.47 8.25 6.34
N THR A 47 -7.12 7.21 7.11
CA THR A 47 -7.59 6.99 8.48
C THR A 47 -6.41 7.03 9.44
N PRO A 48 -5.98 8.23 9.89
CA PRO A 48 -4.78 8.36 10.72
C PRO A 48 -5.04 7.87 12.15
N ASP A 49 -4.83 6.59 12.41
CA ASP A 49 -4.64 6.10 13.77
C ASP A 49 -3.15 6.12 14.12
N ALA A 50 -2.75 7.08 14.94
CA ALA A 50 -1.35 7.23 15.36
C ALA A 50 -0.84 6.04 16.17
N ALA A 51 -1.71 5.38 16.95
CA ALA A 51 -1.34 4.23 17.77
C ALA A 51 -1.15 2.98 16.90
N GLU A 52 -2.03 2.79 15.92
CA GLU A 52 -1.93 1.70 14.94
C GLU A 52 -0.65 1.84 14.09
N VAL A 53 -0.38 3.04 13.57
CA VAL A 53 0.83 3.32 12.78
C VAL A 53 2.11 3.14 13.61
N GLU A 54 2.14 3.62 14.86
CA GLU A 54 3.29 3.41 15.76
C GLU A 54 3.51 1.91 16.05
N GLY A 55 2.42 1.15 16.26
CA GLY A 55 2.47 -0.29 16.48
C GLY A 55 2.96 -1.08 15.26
N ALA A 56 2.38 -0.83 14.09
CA ALA A 56 2.73 -1.51 12.84
C ALA A 56 4.20 -1.23 12.43
N MET A 57 4.66 0.01 12.56
CA MET A 57 6.07 0.36 12.34
C MET A 57 7.01 -0.33 13.34
N GLY A 58 6.58 -0.47 14.60
CA GLY A 58 7.31 -1.20 15.63
C GLY A 58 7.57 -2.66 15.25
N VAL A 59 6.54 -3.36 14.76
CA VAL A 59 6.65 -4.76 14.31
C VAL A 59 7.55 -4.89 13.08
N TYR A 60 7.34 -4.03 12.06
CA TYR A 60 8.15 -4.08 10.84
C TYR A 60 9.63 -3.84 11.13
N LEU A 61 9.97 -2.87 12.00
CA LEU A 61 11.36 -2.59 12.31
C LEU A 61 12.00 -3.62 13.24
N GLY A 62 11.25 -4.17 14.21
CA GLY A 62 11.72 -5.31 15.01
C GLY A 62 12.10 -6.50 14.12
N ASN A 63 11.32 -6.74 13.07
CA ASN A 63 11.61 -7.75 12.05
C ASN A 63 12.77 -7.35 11.12
N ALA A 64 12.88 -6.07 10.75
CA ALA A 64 14.00 -5.56 9.94
C ALA A 64 15.34 -5.63 10.70
N LEU A 65 15.37 -5.34 12.00
CA LEU A 65 16.55 -5.50 12.85
C LEU A 65 16.93 -6.96 13.05
N SER A 66 15.94 -7.82 13.22
CA SER A 66 16.15 -9.27 13.25
C SER A 66 16.76 -9.77 11.93
N ARG A 67 16.47 -9.09 10.81
CA ARG A 67 17.12 -9.33 9.50
C ARG A 67 18.48 -8.65 9.34
N LEU A 68 18.75 -7.52 10.01
CA LEU A 68 20.10 -6.91 10.07
C LEU A 68 21.12 -7.86 10.71
N ARG A 69 20.70 -8.79 11.59
CA ARG A 69 21.55 -9.91 12.07
C ARG A 69 22.04 -10.84 10.95
N GLY A 70 21.50 -10.71 9.73
CA GLY A 70 21.83 -11.55 8.56
C GLY A 70 22.49 -10.82 7.38
N LEU A 71 22.87 -9.54 7.48
CA LEU A 71 23.61 -8.86 6.40
C LEU A 71 25.13 -9.07 6.48
N GLU A 72 25.76 -9.13 5.30
CA GLU A 72 27.12 -9.58 5.01
C GLU A 72 28.25 -9.08 5.92
N ARG A 73 29.24 -9.98 6.09
CA ARG A 73 30.47 -9.84 6.88
C ARG A 73 31.39 -8.75 6.31
N SER A 74 31.30 -7.55 6.85
CA SER A 74 32.31 -6.48 6.71
C SER A 74 32.81 -6.08 8.09
N PRO A 75 34.11 -5.79 8.30
CA PRO A 75 34.65 -5.44 9.62
C PRO A 75 33.96 -4.25 10.27
N ALA A 76 33.49 -3.27 9.49
CA ALA A 76 32.69 -2.15 10.00
C ALA A 76 31.31 -2.59 10.53
N ASN A 77 30.72 -3.62 9.92
CA ASN A 77 29.46 -4.20 10.37
C ASN A 77 29.65 -5.01 11.66
N HIS A 78 30.83 -5.58 11.92
CA HIS A 78 31.14 -6.27 13.18
C HIS A 78 31.24 -5.29 14.36
N ALA A 79 31.91 -4.14 14.18
CA ALA A 79 31.98 -3.10 15.21
C ALA A 79 30.59 -2.49 15.50
N ALA A 80 29.79 -2.25 14.45
CA ALA A 80 28.41 -1.80 14.59
C ALA A 80 27.51 -2.85 15.28
N ALA A 81 27.66 -4.13 14.95
CA ALA A 81 26.92 -5.22 15.58
C ALA A 81 27.32 -5.42 17.06
N TRP A 82 28.61 -5.26 17.39
CA TRP A 82 29.11 -5.31 18.76
C TRP A 82 28.57 -4.13 19.60
N LEU A 83 28.65 -2.90 19.09
CA LEU A 83 28.07 -1.72 19.73
C LEU A 83 26.54 -1.82 19.89
N GLN A 84 25.83 -2.39 18.91
CA GLN A 84 24.41 -2.68 19.00
C GLN A 84 24.09 -3.76 20.05
N GLY A 85 24.98 -4.74 20.24
CA GLY A 85 24.85 -5.76 21.28
C GLY A 85 25.06 -5.23 22.71
N MET A 86 25.73 -4.08 22.87
CA MET A 86 25.92 -3.43 24.16
C MET A 86 24.78 -2.50 24.56
N LEU A 87 23.91 -2.14 23.63
CA LEU A 87 22.78 -1.26 23.92
C LEU A 87 21.67 -2.07 24.61
N PRO A 88 21.25 -1.73 25.84
CA PRO A 88 20.15 -2.42 26.49
C PRO A 88 18.90 -2.36 25.60
N VAL A 89 18.26 -3.51 25.34
CA VAL A 89 17.04 -3.60 24.52
C VAL A 89 15.99 -2.54 24.90
N PRO A 90 15.72 -2.26 26.20
CA PRO A 90 14.77 -1.20 26.58
C PRO A 90 15.19 0.21 26.14
N LEU A 91 16.49 0.52 26.15
CA LEU A 91 17.01 1.81 25.72
C LEU A 91 16.97 1.95 24.20
N PHE A 92 17.29 0.88 23.47
CA PHE A 92 17.13 0.82 22.02
C PHE A 92 15.66 1.03 21.61
N GLU A 93 14.74 0.29 22.22
CA GLU A 93 13.29 0.45 22.04
C GLU A 93 12.82 1.87 22.33
N TRP A 94 13.29 2.48 23.42
CA TRP A 94 12.93 3.85 23.79
C TRP A 94 13.42 4.89 22.78
N LEU A 95 14.71 4.85 22.40
CA LEU A 95 15.31 5.75 21.42
C LEU A 95 14.60 5.64 20.07
N TRP A 96 14.28 4.42 19.65
CA TRP A 96 13.56 4.16 18.42
C TRP A 96 12.13 4.68 18.46
N ARG A 97 11.34 4.37 19.50
CA ARG A 97 9.97 4.90 19.67
C ARG A 97 9.95 6.41 19.68
N ALA A 98 10.93 7.05 20.30
CA ALA A 98 11.08 8.50 20.24
C ALA A 98 11.31 8.99 18.79
N ARG A 99 12.14 8.28 18.02
CA ARG A 99 12.40 8.59 16.60
C ARG A 99 11.19 8.36 15.69
N VAL A 100 10.44 7.27 15.85
CA VAL A 100 9.17 7.03 15.13
C VAL A 100 8.18 8.14 15.42
N ARG A 101 7.95 8.46 16.69
CA ARG A 101 7.04 9.54 17.10
C ARG A 101 7.47 10.89 16.50
N ALA A 102 8.77 11.17 16.44
CA ALA A 102 9.29 12.37 15.78
C ALA A 102 9.04 12.36 14.25
N MET A 103 9.12 11.21 13.60
CA MET A 103 8.81 11.06 12.17
C MET A 103 7.31 11.23 11.88
N LEU A 104 6.44 10.62 12.69
CA LEU A 104 4.97 10.70 12.56
C LEU A 104 4.43 12.11 12.83
N ARG A 105 5.14 12.91 13.63
CA ARG A 105 4.82 14.33 13.87
C ARG A 105 4.90 15.19 12.62
N ARG A 106 5.67 14.80 11.61
CA ARG A 106 5.83 15.56 10.35
C ARG A 106 4.77 15.19 9.31
N ARG A 107 3.57 14.81 9.74
CA ARG A 107 2.48 14.46 8.83
C ARG A 107 1.99 15.70 8.08
N GLU A 108 1.71 15.52 6.81
CA GLU A 108 1.11 16.52 5.95
C GLU A 108 -0.31 16.11 5.63
N ARG A 109 -1.27 17.03 5.76
CA ARG A 109 -2.65 16.79 5.37
C ARG A 109 -2.85 17.27 3.94
N HIS A 110 -3.35 16.39 3.10
CA HIS A 110 -3.66 16.64 1.69
C HIS A 110 -5.14 16.35 1.45
N VAL A 111 -5.86 17.27 0.82
CA VAL A 111 -7.24 17.01 0.39
C VAL A 111 -7.18 16.34 -0.99
N CYS A 112 -7.61 15.08 -1.05
CA CYS A 112 -7.57 14.28 -2.25
C CYS A 112 -8.96 14.20 -2.86
N LYS A 113 -9.04 14.37 -4.19
CA LYS A 113 -10.27 14.11 -4.94
C LYS A 113 -10.55 12.61 -4.95
N LEU A 114 -11.83 12.27 -4.86
CA LEU A 114 -12.33 10.91 -4.92
C LEU A 114 -13.17 10.72 -6.19
N GLN A 115 -13.01 9.57 -6.82
CA GLN A 115 -13.78 9.15 -7.98
C GLN A 115 -14.17 7.69 -7.85
N THR A 116 -15.26 7.33 -8.51
CA THR A 116 -15.66 5.92 -8.60
C THR A 116 -14.90 5.22 -9.72
N VAL A 117 -14.76 3.90 -9.64
CA VAL A 117 -14.11 3.11 -10.71
C VAL A 117 -14.86 3.32 -12.04
N SER A 118 -16.20 3.34 -12.00
CA SER A 118 -17.02 3.64 -13.18
C SER A 118 -16.75 5.03 -13.77
N ALA A 119 -16.58 6.05 -12.93
CA ALA A 119 -16.25 7.40 -13.40
C ALA A 119 -14.86 7.43 -14.07
N ILE A 120 -13.88 6.70 -13.51
CA ILE A 120 -12.56 6.56 -14.11
C ILE A 120 -12.65 5.83 -15.45
N MET A 121 -13.39 4.71 -15.53
CA MET A 121 -13.61 3.98 -16.78
C MET A 121 -14.21 4.87 -17.87
N ALA A 122 -15.26 5.62 -17.54
CA ALA A 122 -15.90 6.55 -18.47
C ALA A 122 -14.94 7.66 -18.92
N ALA A 123 -14.25 8.31 -17.98
CA ALA A 123 -13.32 9.40 -18.28
C ALA A 123 -12.12 8.95 -19.14
N GLN A 124 -11.68 7.70 -19.00
CA GLN A 124 -10.58 7.12 -19.76
C GLN A 124 -11.06 6.39 -21.04
N GLY A 125 -12.38 6.36 -21.31
CA GLY A 125 -12.94 5.64 -22.46
C GLY A 125 -12.72 4.13 -22.42
N LEU A 126 -12.62 3.54 -21.22
CA LEU A 126 -12.38 2.12 -21.03
C LEU A 126 -13.66 1.33 -21.28
N GLN A 127 -13.76 0.74 -22.47
CA GLN A 127 -14.86 -0.16 -22.83
C GLN A 127 -14.76 -1.52 -22.13
N ARG A 128 -13.55 -1.90 -21.68
CA ARG A 128 -13.27 -3.21 -21.10
C ARG A 128 -12.06 -3.15 -20.18
N VAL A 129 -12.11 -3.88 -19.07
CA VAL A 129 -11.03 -4.06 -18.11
C VAL A 129 -10.74 -5.55 -17.99
N ASP A 130 -9.57 -5.98 -18.49
CA ASP A 130 -9.15 -7.38 -18.39
C ASP A 130 -8.94 -7.83 -16.93
N LEU A 131 -8.38 -6.94 -16.12
CA LEU A 131 -8.04 -7.18 -14.72
C LEU A 131 -8.19 -5.89 -13.93
N LEU A 132 -9.08 -5.89 -12.95
CA LEU A 132 -9.16 -4.86 -11.92
C LEU A 132 -8.45 -5.38 -10.67
N LYS A 133 -7.34 -4.74 -10.29
CA LYS A 133 -6.70 -4.98 -9.00
C LYS A 133 -7.12 -3.88 -8.03
N VAL A 134 -7.65 -4.29 -6.88
CA VAL A 134 -7.96 -3.43 -5.74
C VAL A 134 -6.97 -3.80 -4.63
N ASP A 135 -6.13 -2.84 -4.31
CA ASP A 135 -5.04 -2.94 -3.32
C ASP A 135 -5.03 -1.56 -2.64
N VAL A 136 -5.93 -1.45 -1.67
CA VAL A 136 -6.21 -0.23 -0.91
C VAL A 136 -6.34 -0.62 0.54
N GLU A 137 -5.90 0.25 1.43
CA GLU A 137 -5.96 0.02 2.87
C GLU A 137 -7.38 0.33 3.37
N ARG A 138 -8.13 -0.69 3.79
CA ARG A 138 -9.44 -0.57 4.50
C ARG A 138 -10.55 0.15 3.74
N ALA A 139 -10.42 0.28 2.41
CA ALA A 139 -11.38 0.96 1.53
C ALA A 139 -11.84 0.07 0.36
N GLU A 140 -11.59 -1.23 0.44
CA GLU A 140 -11.83 -2.20 -0.63
C GLU A 140 -13.30 -2.21 -1.01
N LEU A 141 -14.18 -2.33 -0.03
CA LEU A 141 -15.62 -2.36 -0.23
C LEU A 141 -16.13 -1.03 -0.83
N ASP A 142 -15.56 0.10 -0.42
CA ASP A 142 -15.91 1.40 -1.01
C ASP A 142 -15.53 1.46 -2.50
N VAL A 143 -14.35 0.95 -2.86
CA VAL A 143 -13.93 0.87 -4.27
C VAL A 143 -14.87 -0.02 -5.08
N LEU A 144 -15.27 -1.18 -4.55
CA LEU A 144 -16.20 -2.09 -5.22
C LEU A 144 -17.60 -1.49 -5.37
N ASN A 145 -18.09 -0.80 -4.33
CA ASN A 145 -19.36 -0.06 -4.39
C ASN A 145 -19.31 1.13 -5.37
N GLY A 146 -18.12 1.59 -5.73
CA GLY A 146 -17.89 2.56 -6.80
C GLY A 146 -17.98 1.98 -8.21
N VAL A 147 -18.23 0.68 -8.39
CA VAL A 147 -18.48 0.07 -9.69
C VAL A 147 -19.99 -0.01 -9.92
N ALA A 148 -20.49 0.71 -10.92
CA ALA A 148 -21.89 0.67 -11.31
C ALA A 148 -22.28 -0.74 -11.82
N ALA A 149 -23.52 -1.14 -11.55
CA ALA A 149 -24.08 -2.42 -11.99
C ALA A 149 -23.82 -2.72 -13.48
N ALA A 150 -23.98 -1.71 -14.34
CA ALA A 150 -23.79 -1.83 -15.79
C ALA A 150 -22.33 -1.99 -16.25
N ASP A 151 -21.36 -1.67 -15.39
CA ASP A 151 -19.92 -1.76 -15.71
C ASP A 151 -19.30 -3.09 -15.27
N TRP A 152 -19.93 -3.82 -14.35
CA TRP A 152 -19.44 -5.15 -13.92
C TRP A 152 -19.21 -6.13 -15.08
N PRO A 153 -20.10 -6.26 -16.08
CA PRO A 153 -19.85 -7.13 -17.25
C PRO A 153 -18.61 -6.73 -18.07
N ARG A 154 -18.12 -5.51 -17.95
CA ARG A 154 -16.92 -5.00 -18.66
C ARG A 154 -15.62 -5.37 -17.94
N ILE A 155 -15.68 -5.79 -16.68
CA ILE A 155 -14.54 -6.22 -15.86
C ILE A 155 -14.45 -7.75 -15.90
N ARG A 156 -13.39 -8.29 -16.51
CA ARG A 156 -13.25 -9.75 -16.70
C ARG A 156 -12.69 -10.47 -15.47
N GLN A 157 -11.77 -9.83 -14.74
CA GLN A 157 -11.13 -10.43 -13.58
C GLN A 157 -11.00 -9.38 -12.48
N LEU A 158 -11.22 -9.79 -11.24
CA LEU A 158 -11.10 -8.95 -10.06
C LEU A 158 -10.11 -9.61 -9.10
N VAL A 159 -9.14 -8.84 -8.63
CA VAL A 159 -8.24 -9.23 -7.55
C VAL A 159 -8.36 -8.20 -6.45
N VAL A 160 -8.77 -8.64 -5.27
CA VAL A 160 -8.89 -7.78 -4.09
C VAL A 160 -7.92 -8.29 -3.03
N GLU A 161 -7.04 -7.42 -2.58
CA GLU A 161 -6.31 -7.61 -1.32
C GLU A 161 -7.25 -7.19 -0.20
N ASP A 162 -7.64 -8.11 0.67
CA ASP A 162 -8.57 -7.82 1.77
C ASP A 162 -7.83 -7.86 3.11
N GLU A 163 -7.84 -6.74 3.82
CA GLU A 163 -7.31 -6.63 5.19
C GLU A 163 -8.33 -7.06 6.27
N LEU A 164 -9.61 -7.23 5.94
CA LEU A 164 -10.68 -7.56 6.89
C LEU A 164 -10.62 -9.02 7.37
N LEU A 165 -9.95 -9.91 6.64
CA LEU A 165 -9.75 -11.31 7.04
C LEU A 165 -8.57 -11.45 8.02
N ARG A 166 -8.79 -11.01 9.27
CA ARG A 166 -8.03 -11.39 10.48
C ARG A 166 -6.51 -11.60 10.25
N GLY A 167 -5.77 -10.52 10.03
CA GLY A 167 -4.32 -10.47 10.26
C GLY A 167 -3.44 -11.27 9.29
N SER A 168 -3.99 -11.73 8.16
CA SER A 168 -3.21 -12.26 7.03
C SER A 168 -3.68 -11.57 5.76
N SER A 169 -2.79 -10.84 5.07
CA SER A 169 -3.09 -10.29 3.74
C SER A 169 -3.43 -11.46 2.81
N ILE A 170 -4.71 -11.67 2.53
CA ILE A 170 -5.19 -12.71 1.61
C ILE A 170 -5.57 -12.01 0.32
N PHE A 171 -4.94 -12.43 -0.78
CA PHE A 171 -5.39 -12.04 -2.12
C PHE A 171 -6.54 -12.95 -2.52
N LEU A 172 -7.75 -12.39 -2.59
CA LEU A 172 -8.90 -13.07 -3.16
C LEU A 172 -8.95 -12.76 -4.67
N ILE A 173 -8.85 -13.82 -5.48
CA ILE A 173 -8.99 -13.73 -6.93
C ILE A 173 -10.40 -14.17 -7.30
N TYR A 174 -11.22 -13.22 -7.73
CA TYR A 174 -12.55 -13.50 -8.29
C TYR A 174 -12.48 -13.47 -9.81
N CYS A 175 -12.86 -14.58 -10.43
CA CYS A 175 -13.16 -14.59 -11.86
C CYS A 175 -14.61 -14.11 -12.02
N VAL A 176 -14.78 -12.87 -12.48
CA VAL A 176 -16.12 -12.34 -12.79
C VAL A 176 -16.56 -12.99 -14.10
N ARG A 177 -17.23 -14.14 -14.00
CA ARG A 177 -17.91 -14.73 -15.15
C ARG A 177 -19.14 -13.87 -15.41
N GLY A 178 -19.09 -13.07 -16.47
CA GLY A 178 -20.27 -12.38 -16.96
C GLY A 178 -21.38 -13.40 -17.22
N THR A 179 -22.49 -13.27 -16.51
CA THR A 179 -23.73 -13.92 -16.90
C THR A 179 -24.18 -13.24 -18.18
N ALA A 180 -23.85 -13.86 -19.32
CA ALA A 180 -24.58 -13.61 -20.55
C ALA A 180 -25.94 -14.31 -20.38
N GLU A 181 -27.00 -13.53 -20.19
CA GLU A 181 -28.34 -13.94 -20.62
C GLU A 181 -28.40 -13.91 -22.16
#